data_AF-A0A0L6JJJ9-F1
#
_entry.id   AF-A0A0L6JJJ9-F1
#
_cell.length_a   1.000
_cell.length_b   1.000
_cell.length_c   1.000
_cell.angle_alpha   90.00
_cell.angle_beta   90.00
_cell.angle_gamma   90.00
#
_symmetry.space_group_name_H-M   'P 1'
#
loop_
_entity.id
_entity.type
_entity.pdbx_description
1 polymer ?
#
loop_
_entity_poly.entity_id
_entity_poly.type
_entity_poly.pdbx_seq_one_letter_code
_entity_poly.pdbx_strand_id
1 'polypeptide(L)'
;MTSKEHFAIAEKHYYEYEETQNEELLEKALKSYSEAIKLQPGFADAYYKRALVNGLLDEQDSKYEDLNTAINIYTELLSQGGNNPELHYKIAMGHLVNYQDNKNTEKALNHFNIALELGYKTPDIFFNIGETFSQPPYINLNDALTYYNKAIDLASNKAEYYVARGDCYDLLKQDENAMVDFSKGIEFDDIEACWKSILYQIIEVAKKLIELISSAIREG
;
A
#
# COMPACT_ATOMS: atom_id res chain seq x y z
N MET A 1 -17.63 23.79 -13.01
CA MET A 1 -16.68 22.67 -13.11
C MET A 1 -17.46 21.36 -13.12
N THR A 2 -16.94 20.33 -13.78
CA THR A 2 -17.52 18.97 -13.83
C THR A 2 -17.08 18.12 -12.64
N SER A 3 -17.74 16.98 -12.41
CA SER A 3 -17.34 16.01 -11.37
C SER A 3 -15.87 15.57 -11.55
N LYS A 4 -15.46 15.30 -12.79
CA LYS A 4 -14.08 14.91 -13.14
C LYS A 4 -13.06 16.01 -12.88
N GLU A 5 -13.42 17.27 -13.11
CA GLU A 5 -12.54 18.41 -12.82
C GLU A 5 -12.34 18.58 -11.31
N HIS A 6 -13.41 18.46 -10.51
CA HIS A 6 -13.30 18.47 -9.06
C HIS A 6 -12.47 17.29 -8.53
N PHE A 7 -12.66 16.09 -9.09
CA PHE A 7 -11.85 14.92 -8.75
C PHE A 7 -10.37 15.13 -9.08
N ALA A 8 -10.04 15.66 -10.26
CA ALA A 8 -8.65 15.93 -10.63
C ALA A 8 -7.97 16.96 -9.72
N ILE A 9 -8.70 17.98 -9.26
CA ILE A 9 -8.20 18.94 -8.27
C ILE A 9 -7.99 18.27 -6.92
N ALA A 10 -8.89 17.37 -6.52
CA ALA A 10 -8.75 16.62 -5.29
C ALA A 10 -7.49 15.73 -5.31
N GLU A 11 -7.26 14.99 -6.40
CA GLU A 11 -6.06 14.19 -6.61
C GLU A 11 -4.80 15.06 -6.56
N LYS A 12 -4.82 16.25 -7.19
CA LYS A 12 -3.67 17.17 -7.11
C LYS A 12 -3.33 17.54 -5.67
N HIS A 13 -4.30 17.94 -4.86
CA HIS A 13 -4.06 18.28 -3.46
C HIS A 13 -3.59 17.06 -2.66
N TYR A 14 -4.13 15.87 -2.96
CA TYR A 14 -3.72 14.63 -2.31
C TYR A 14 -2.26 14.26 -2.63
N TYR A 15 -1.84 14.34 -3.89
CA TYR A 15 -0.44 14.11 -4.27
C TYR A 15 0.52 15.14 -3.68
N GLU A 16 0.11 16.41 -3.65
CA GLU A 16 0.89 17.47 -3.00
C GLU A 16 1.00 17.22 -1.48
N TYR A 17 -0.03 16.63 -0.86
CA TYR A 17 0.06 16.16 0.53
C TYR A 17 1.08 15.04 0.69
N GLU A 18 1.07 14.03 -0.18
CA GLU A 18 2.02 12.91 -0.08
C GLU A 18 3.48 13.41 -0.16
N GLU A 19 3.75 14.42 -0.99
CA GLU A 19 5.09 15.03 -1.12
C GLU A 19 5.47 15.95 0.05
N THR A 20 4.54 16.77 0.54
CA THR A 20 4.85 17.86 1.49
C THR A 20 4.48 17.57 2.94
N GLN A 21 3.65 16.56 3.17
CA GLN A 21 3.04 16.22 4.46
C GLN A 21 2.25 17.39 5.09
N ASN A 22 1.75 18.32 4.27
CA ASN A 22 0.94 19.45 4.73
C ASN A 22 -0.54 19.05 4.88
N GLU A 23 -0.98 18.84 6.11
CA GLU A 23 -2.35 18.41 6.46
C GLU A 23 -3.46 19.35 5.92
N GLU A 24 -3.19 20.65 5.69
CA GLU A 24 -4.18 21.57 5.10
C GLU A 24 -4.64 21.11 3.69
N LEU A 25 -3.78 20.38 2.99
CA LEU A 25 -4.10 19.84 1.66
C LEU A 25 -5.12 18.69 1.73
N LEU A 26 -5.17 17.94 2.85
CA LEU A 26 -6.17 16.89 3.06
C LEU A 26 -7.58 17.48 3.08
N GLU A 27 -7.78 18.57 3.81
CA GLU A 27 -9.07 19.28 3.86
C GLU A 27 -9.49 19.82 2.48
N LYS A 28 -8.53 20.34 1.70
CA LYS A 28 -8.78 20.80 0.32
C LYS A 28 -9.14 19.64 -0.62
N ALA A 29 -8.48 18.50 -0.47
CA ALA A 29 -8.80 17.29 -1.21
C ALA A 29 -10.20 16.79 -0.84
N LEU A 30 -10.51 16.67 0.45
CA LEU A 30 -11.80 16.23 1.00
C LEU A 30 -12.97 17.06 0.45
N LYS A 31 -12.83 18.39 0.47
CA LYS A 31 -13.82 19.31 -0.10
C LYS A 31 -14.02 19.08 -1.60
N SER A 32 -12.93 18.88 -2.34
CA SER A 32 -12.97 18.69 -3.79
C SER A 32 -13.58 17.34 -4.18
N TYR A 33 -13.27 16.26 -3.46
CA TYR A 33 -13.96 14.97 -3.64
C TYR A 33 -15.46 15.08 -3.34
N SER A 34 -15.83 15.82 -2.29
CA SER A 34 -17.23 15.99 -1.91
C SER A 34 -18.04 16.73 -2.99
N GLU A 35 -17.46 17.76 -3.64
CA GLU A 35 -18.11 18.40 -4.79
C GLU A 35 -18.20 17.47 -6.01
N ALA A 36 -17.19 16.63 -6.25
CA ALA A 36 -17.24 15.63 -7.32
C ALA A 36 -18.40 14.63 -7.12
N ILE A 37 -18.55 14.13 -5.89
CA ILE A 37 -19.63 13.21 -5.49
C ILE A 37 -21.00 13.89 -5.58
N LYS A 38 -21.12 15.14 -5.14
CA LYS A 38 -22.36 15.91 -5.23
C LYS A 38 -22.83 16.08 -6.68
N LEU A 39 -21.90 16.30 -7.60
CA LEU A 39 -22.19 16.42 -9.03
C LEU A 39 -22.46 15.07 -9.70
N GLN A 40 -21.86 13.99 -9.20
CA GLN A 40 -22.03 12.63 -9.71
C GLN A 40 -22.09 11.62 -8.55
N PRO A 41 -23.29 11.33 -8.02
CA PRO A 41 -23.46 10.41 -6.89
C PRO A 41 -23.01 8.96 -7.16
N GLY A 42 -22.85 8.57 -8.43
CA GLY A 42 -22.30 7.27 -8.83
C GLY A 42 -20.79 7.25 -9.04
N PHE A 43 -20.05 8.28 -8.60
CA PHE A 43 -18.61 8.38 -8.85
C PHE A 43 -17.79 7.60 -7.82
N ALA A 44 -17.74 6.26 -7.98
CA ALA A 44 -17.10 5.35 -7.04
C ALA A 44 -15.64 5.68 -6.69
N ASP A 45 -14.84 6.09 -7.68
CA ASP A 45 -13.43 6.47 -7.44
C ASP A 45 -13.34 7.67 -6.48
N ALA A 46 -14.27 8.64 -6.58
CA ALA A 46 -14.30 9.78 -5.67
C ALA A 46 -14.65 9.39 -4.23
N TYR A 47 -15.58 8.44 -4.05
CA TYR A 47 -15.86 7.86 -2.73
C TYR A 47 -14.64 7.13 -2.16
N TYR A 48 -14.03 6.24 -2.95
CA TYR A 48 -12.85 5.49 -2.52
C TYR A 48 -11.72 6.43 -2.08
N LYS A 49 -11.40 7.44 -2.89
CA LYS A 49 -10.33 8.40 -2.59
C LYS A 49 -10.67 9.30 -1.41
N ARG A 50 -11.92 9.73 -1.27
CA ARG A 50 -12.38 10.48 -0.09
C ARG A 50 -12.26 9.65 1.19
N ALA A 51 -12.52 8.35 1.11
CA ALA A 51 -12.34 7.45 2.24
C ALA A 51 -10.87 7.35 2.70
N LEU A 52 -9.92 7.33 1.76
CA LEU A 52 -8.49 7.36 2.11
C LEU A 52 -8.13 8.64 2.87
N VAL A 53 -8.60 9.79 2.39
CA VAL A 53 -8.40 11.07 3.07
C VAL A 53 -9.05 11.09 4.46
N ASN A 54 -10.28 10.60 4.60
CA ASN A 54 -10.93 10.45 5.90
C ASN A 54 -10.12 9.56 6.85
N GLY A 55 -9.51 8.49 6.34
CA GLY A 55 -8.62 7.62 7.12
C GLY A 55 -7.36 8.34 7.63
N LEU A 56 -6.78 9.23 6.82
CA LEU A 56 -5.63 10.06 7.21
C LEU A 56 -6.00 11.12 8.25
N LEU A 57 -7.25 11.58 8.24
CA LEU A 57 -7.81 12.53 9.21
C LEU A 57 -8.40 11.86 10.46
N ASP A 58 -8.25 10.53 10.59
CA ASP A 58 -8.82 9.71 11.67
C ASP A 58 -10.37 9.74 11.77
N GLU A 59 -11.04 10.10 10.68
CA GLU A 59 -12.50 10.12 10.54
C GLU A 59 -13.01 8.73 10.13
N GLN A 60 -12.92 7.78 11.06
CA GLN A 60 -13.17 6.35 10.79
C GLN A 60 -14.58 6.06 10.26
N ASP A 61 -15.62 6.65 10.86
CA ASP A 61 -17.02 6.41 10.44
C ASP A 61 -17.22 6.83 8.97
N SER A 62 -16.75 8.03 8.62
CA SER A 62 -16.80 8.59 7.26
C SER A 62 -15.98 7.76 6.27
N LYS A 63 -14.80 7.28 6.68
CA LYS A 63 -13.98 6.35 5.88
C LYS A 63 -14.77 5.09 5.53
N TYR A 64 -15.38 4.42 6.50
CA TYR A 64 -16.07 3.16 6.26
C TYR A 64 -17.36 3.33 5.45
N GLU A 65 -18.10 4.43 5.66
CA GLU A 65 -19.28 4.76 4.86
C GLU A 65 -18.90 4.94 3.38
N ASP A 66 -17.84 5.69 3.10
CA ASP A 66 -17.37 5.95 1.74
C ASP A 66 -16.81 4.68 1.08
N LEU A 67 -16.04 3.85 1.80
CA LEU A 67 -15.54 2.56 1.29
C LEU A 67 -16.69 1.63 0.91
N ASN A 68 -17.67 1.48 1.79
CA ASN A 68 -18.83 0.64 1.53
C ASN A 68 -19.63 1.14 0.31
N THR A 69 -19.79 2.46 0.19
CA THR A 69 -20.44 3.08 -0.97
C THR A 69 -19.67 2.80 -2.26
N ALA A 70 -18.35 2.98 -2.27
CA ALA A 70 -17.51 2.70 -3.43
C ALA A 70 -17.59 1.23 -3.86
N ILE A 71 -17.47 0.29 -2.91
CA ILE A 71 -17.55 -1.16 -3.15
C ILE A 71 -18.91 -1.53 -3.76
N ASN A 72 -20.01 -0.98 -3.21
CA ASN A 72 -21.36 -1.23 -3.72
C ASN A 72 -21.50 -0.77 -5.18
N ILE A 73 -21.06 0.46 -5.49
CA ILE A 73 -21.12 0.99 -6.85
C ILE A 73 -20.26 0.15 -7.81
N TYR A 74 -19.03 -0.22 -7.44
CA TYR A 74 -18.20 -1.11 -8.27
C TYR A 74 -18.87 -2.48 -8.51
N THR A 75 -19.53 -3.03 -7.49
CA THR A 75 -20.23 -4.31 -7.58
C THR A 75 -21.44 -4.23 -8.51
N GLU A 76 -22.19 -3.13 -8.45
CA GLU A 76 -23.30 -2.85 -9.37
C GLU A 76 -22.80 -2.71 -10.81
N LEU A 77 -21.71 -1.96 -11.03
CA LEU A 77 -21.08 -1.81 -12.34
C LEU A 77 -20.60 -3.15 -12.90
N LEU A 78 -19.98 -3.98 -12.06
CA LEU A 78 -19.54 -5.33 -12.45
C LEU A 78 -20.73 -6.20 -12.87
N SER A 79 -21.86 -6.09 -12.15
CA SER A 79 -23.09 -6.83 -12.46
C SER A 79 -23.72 -6.41 -13.79
N GLN A 80 -23.50 -5.16 -14.24
CA GLN A 80 -24.01 -4.63 -15.50
C GLN A 80 -23.07 -4.89 -16.69
N GLY A 81 -21.76 -4.96 -16.43
CA GLY A 81 -20.71 -4.99 -17.47
C GLY A 81 -19.97 -6.32 -17.65
N GLY A 82 -20.26 -7.35 -16.84
CA GLY A 82 -19.54 -8.63 -16.88
C GLY A 82 -18.06 -8.51 -16.45
N ASN A 83 -17.30 -9.60 -16.61
CA ASN A 83 -15.92 -9.80 -16.14
C ASN A 83 -14.93 -8.65 -16.47
N ASN A 84 -14.91 -7.60 -15.64
CA ASN A 84 -13.98 -6.49 -15.73
C ASN A 84 -12.86 -6.67 -14.68
N PRO A 85 -11.63 -7.01 -15.10
CA PRO A 85 -10.51 -7.22 -14.19
C PRO A 85 -10.22 -6.02 -13.27
N GLU A 86 -10.33 -4.79 -13.80
CA GLU A 86 -10.06 -3.56 -13.06
C GLU A 86 -11.10 -3.33 -11.96
N LEU A 87 -12.38 -3.62 -12.22
CA LEU A 87 -13.42 -3.53 -11.19
C LEU A 87 -13.19 -4.54 -10.07
N HIS A 88 -12.77 -5.77 -10.39
CA HIS A 88 -12.37 -6.72 -9.36
C HIS A 88 -11.22 -6.19 -8.51
N TYR A 89 -10.18 -5.60 -9.13
CA TYR A 89 -9.09 -4.96 -8.39
C TYR A 89 -9.58 -3.82 -7.49
N LYS A 90 -10.45 -2.91 -7.98
CA LYS A 90 -10.99 -1.81 -7.17
C LYS A 90 -11.85 -2.30 -6.00
N ILE A 91 -12.63 -3.36 -6.19
CA ILE A 91 -13.39 -4.01 -5.10
C ILE A 91 -12.42 -4.62 -4.07
N ALA A 92 -11.37 -5.30 -4.53
CA ALA A 92 -10.35 -5.86 -3.65
C ALA A 92 -9.68 -4.77 -2.80
N MET A 93 -9.30 -3.65 -3.40
CA MET A 93 -8.73 -2.49 -2.69
C MET A 93 -9.70 -1.92 -1.66
N GLY A 94 -10.99 -1.79 -1.99
CA GLY A 94 -12.00 -1.34 -1.03
C GLY A 94 -12.08 -2.25 0.20
N HIS A 95 -12.06 -3.57 -0.01
CA HIS A 95 -12.02 -4.54 1.09
C HIS A 95 -10.69 -4.52 1.87
N LEU A 96 -9.57 -4.34 1.17
CA LEU A 96 -8.23 -4.25 1.77
C LEU A 96 -8.10 -3.04 2.69
N VAL A 97 -8.62 -1.87 2.31
CA VAL A 97 -8.60 -0.66 3.16
C VAL A 97 -9.60 -0.77 4.32
N ASN A 98 -10.68 -1.54 4.13
CA ASN A 98 -11.69 -1.84 5.15
C ASN A 98 -11.28 -3.05 6.04
N TYR A 99 -10.02 -3.08 6.47
CA TYR A 99 -9.37 -4.21 7.13
C TYR A 99 -9.78 -4.40 8.61
N GLN A 100 -11.09 -4.40 8.91
CA GLN A 100 -11.59 -4.55 10.27
C GLN A 100 -11.58 -6.01 10.76
N ASP A 101 -11.56 -6.98 9.84
CA ASP A 101 -11.63 -8.40 10.17
C ASP A 101 -11.05 -9.32 9.07
N ASN A 102 -10.85 -10.59 9.41
CA ASN A 102 -10.39 -11.63 8.48
C ASN A 102 -11.31 -11.76 7.25
N LYS A 103 -12.59 -11.45 7.39
CA LYS A 103 -13.59 -11.65 6.34
C LYS A 103 -13.39 -10.66 5.20
N ASN A 104 -13.06 -9.41 5.50
CA ASN A 104 -12.73 -8.43 4.46
C ASN A 104 -11.40 -8.76 3.78
N THR A 105 -10.41 -9.29 4.51
CA THR A 105 -9.18 -9.80 3.90
C THR A 105 -9.43 -10.93 2.91
N GLU A 106 -10.27 -11.92 3.27
CA GLU A 106 -10.62 -13.02 2.36
C GLU A 106 -11.31 -12.52 1.09
N LYS A 107 -12.22 -11.53 1.23
CA LYS A 107 -12.87 -10.91 0.07
C LYS A 107 -11.85 -10.19 -0.81
N ALA A 108 -10.91 -9.45 -0.23
CA ALA A 108 -9.86 -8.78 -0.98
C ALA A 108 -9.02 -9.78 -1.80
N LEU A 109 -8.50 -10.82 -1.15
CA LEU A 109 -7.74 -11.88 -1.82
C LEU A 109 -8.52 -12.58 -2.93
N ASN A 110 -9.81 -12.88 -2.70
CA ASN A 110 -10.66 -13.48 -3.72
C ASN A 110 -10.81 -12.58 -4.95
N HIS A 111 -11.09 -11.30 -4.76
CA HIS A 111 -11.21 -10.35 -5.86
C HIS A 111 -9.88 -10.09 -6.57
N PHE A 112 -8.75 -10.06 -5.85
CA PHE A 112 -7.42 -9.99 -6.46
C PHE A 112 -7.15 -11.21 -7.34
N ASN A 113 -7.47 -12.42 -6.88
CA ASN A 113 -7.29 -13.63 -7.67
C ASN A 113 -8.11 -13.61 -8.95
N ILE A 114 -9.39 -13.20 -8.87
CA ILE A 114 -10.23 -13.06 -10.07
C ILE A 114 -9.64 -12.03 -11.03
N ALA A 115 -9.17 -10.87 -10.54
CA ALA A 115 -8.54 -9.86 -11.38
C ALA A 115 -7.29 -10.42 -12.09
N LEU A 116 -6.44 -11.17 -11.39
CA LEU A 116 -5.27 -11.83 -11.96
C LEU A 116 -5.63 -12.87 -13.02
N GLU A 117 -6.65 -13.70 -12.78
CA GLU A 117 -7.17 -14.71 -13.71
C GLU A 117 -7.72 -14.06 -14.99
N LEU A 118 -8.35 -12.88 -14.87
CA LEU A 118 -8.82 -12.07 -15.98
C LEU A 118 -7.71 -11.26 -16.67
N GLY A 119 -6.46 -11.38 -16.23
CA GLY A 119 -5.30 -10.78 -16.87
C GLY A 119 -4.86 -9.41 -16.33
N TYR A 120 -5.42 -8.94 -15.21
CA TYR A 120 -4.95 -7.72 -14.54
C TYR A 120 -3.62 -7.98 -13.84
N LYS A 121 -2.51 -7.73 -14.53
CA LYS A 121 -1.14 -8.04 -14.04
C LYS A 121 -0.30 -6.78 -13.93
N THR A 122 -0.77 -5.81 -13.16
CA THR A 122 -0.02 -4.59 -12.85
C THR A 122 0.96 -4.85 -11.69
N PRO A 123 2.05 -4.07 -11.54
CA PRO A 123 2.91 -4.15 -10.37
C PRO A 123 2.13 -3.98 -9.05
N ASP A 124 1.17 -3.04 -9.02
CA ASP A 124 0.40 -2.71 -7.82
C ASP A 124 -0.48 -3.86 -7.32
N ILE A 125 -1.07 -4.68 -8.20
CA ILE A 125 -1.86 -5.84 -7.72
C ILE A 125 -0.95 -6.87 -7.03
N PHE A 126 0.26 -7.09 -7.51
CA PHE A 126 1.20 -7.99 -6.83
C PHE A 126 1.67 -7.39 -5.51
N PHE A 127 1.99 -6.10 -5.48
CA PHE A 127 2.33 -5.42 -4.23
C PHE A 127 1.22 -5.52 -3.18
N ASN A 128 -0.02 -5.22 -3.55
CA ASN A 128 -1.16 -5.26 -2.61
C ASN A 128 -1.49 -6.67 -2.12
N ILE A 129 -1.31 -7.71 -2.96
CA ILE A 129 -1.41 -9.09 -2.49
C ILE A 129 -0.26 -9.41 -1.50
N GLY A 130 0.94 -8.92 -1.79
CA GLY A 130 2.09 -9.01 -0.87
C GLY A 130 1.79 -8.41 0.49
N GLU A 131 1.28 -7.18 0.52
CA GLU A 131 0.82 -6.48 1.74
C GLU A 131 -0.22 -7.29 2.51
N THR A 132 -1.14 -7.93 1.79
CA THR A 132 -2.17 -8.76 2.42
C THR A 132 -1.58 -9.96 3.16
N PHE A 133 -0.47 -10.51 2.66
CA PHE A 133 0.25 -11.63 3.28
C PHE A 133 1.33 -11.20 4.28
N SER A 134 1.79 -9.95 4.26
CA SER A 134 2.82 -9.48 5.20
C SER A 134 2.25 -9.08 6.56
N GLN A 135 0.94 -8.84 6.64
CA GLN A 135 0.28 -8.34 7.84
C GLN A 135 -0.75 -9.32 8.42
N PRO A 136 -1.00 -9.31 9.74
CA PRO A 136 -2.14 -10.02 10.33
C PRO A 136 -3.44 -9.58 9.64
N PRO A 137 -4.41 -10.48 9.39
CA PRO A 137 -4.53 -11.81 9.98
C PRO A 137 -3.96 -12.97 9.14
N TYR A 138 -3.47 -12.71 7.92
CA TYR A 138 -2.98 -13.74 6.98
C TYR A 138 -1.47 -13.70 6.79
N ILE A 139 -0.72 -13.59 7.90
CA ILE A 139 0.73 -13.48 7.84
C ILE A 139 1.37 -14.74 7.24
N ASN A 140 1.81 -14.64 5.99
CA ASN A 140 2.63 -15.61 5.27
C ASN A 140 3.74 -14.87 4.54
N LEU A 141 4.85 -14.64 5.24
CA LEU A 141 5.96 -13.83 4.76
C LEU A 141 6.61 -14.40 3.48
N ASN A 142 6.61 -15.71 3.27
CA ASN A 142 7.17 -16.31 2.04
C ASN A 142 6.29 -16.02 0.81
N ASP A 143 4.97 -16.06 0.97
CA ASP A 143 4.05 -15.66 -0.09
C ASP A 143 4.18 -14.15 -0.35
N ALA A 144 4.26 -13.34 0.70
CA ALA A 144 4.49 -11.89 0.58
C ALA A 144 5.74 -11.58 -0.24
N LEU A 145 6.89 -12.18 0.11
CA LEU A 145 8.15 -12.06 -0.65
C LEU A 145 7.98 -12.45 -2.13
N THR A 146 7.25 -13.53 -2.41
CA THR A 146 6.99 -13.98 -3.79
C THR A 146 6.22 -12.93 -4.58
N TYR A 147 5.25 -12.28 -3.96
CA TYR A 147 4.43 -11.25 -4.59
C TYR A 147 5.16 -9.91 -4.73
N TYR A 148 5.94 -9.48 -3.72
CA TYR A 148 6.79 -8.29 -3.85
C TYR A 148 7.86 -8.46 -4.93
N ASN A 149 8.46 -9.66 -5.07
CA ASN A 149 9.39 -9.94 -6.17
C ASN A 149 8.74 -9.68 -7.54
N LYS A 150 7.51 -10.17 -7.75
CA LYS A 150 6.77 -9.92 -9.00
C LYS A 150 6.48 -8.44 -9.22
N ALA A 151 6.16 -7.69 -8.16
CA ALA A 151 5.94 -6.25 -8.27
C ALA A 151 7.22 -5.53 -8.71
N ILE A 152 8.35 -5.85 -8.09
CA ILE A 152 9.68 -5.28 -8.39
C ILE A 152 10.16 -5.67 -9.79
N ASP A 153 9.94 -6.92 -10.22
CA ASP A 153 10.28 -7.40 -11.56
C ASP A 153 9.55 -6.61 -12.66
N LEU A 154 8.32 -6.16 -12.38
CA LEU A 154 7.51 -5.39 -13.32
C LEU A 154 7.75 -3.87 -13.22
N ALA A 155 8.06 -3.37 -12.04
CA ALA A 155 8.41 -1.97 -11.80
C ALA A 155 9.45 -1.85 -10.68
N SER A 156 10.71 -1.69 -11.08
CA SER A 156 11.85 -1.66 -10.17
C SER A 156 12.15 -0.28 -9.59
N ASN A 157 11.32 0.73 -9.90
CA ASN A 157 11.55 2.14 -9.58
C ASN A 157 10.67 2.67 -8.42
N LYS A 158 10.03 1.77 -7.68
CA LYS A 158 9.14 2.10 -6.57
C LYS A 158 9.80 1.75 -5.24
N ALA A 159 10.11 2.75 -4.43
CA ALA A 159 10.72 2.57 -3.11
C ALA A 159 9.86 1.68 -2.20
N GLU A 160 8.55 1.92 -2.21
CA GLU A 160 7.54 1.20 -1.42
C GLU A 160 7.68 -0.33 -1.55
N TYR A 161 8.00 -0.85 -2.75
CA TYR A 161 8.11 -2.28 -2.97
C TYR A 161 9.33 -2.88 -2.27
N TYR A 162 10.47 -2.17 -2.28
CA TYR A 162 11.67 -2.61 -1.60
C TYR A 162 11.52 -2.47 -0.08
N VAL A 163 10.91 -1.38 0.41
CA VAL A 163 10.68 -1.21 1.85
C VAL A 163 9.79 -2.32 2.38
N ALA A 164 8.66 -2.63 1.73
CA ALA A 164 7.76 -3.70 2.16
C ALA A 164 8.41 -5.09 2.11
N ARG A 165 9.22 -5.37 1.07
CA ARG A 165 9.98 -6.63 0.98
C ARG A 165 11.07 -6.70 2.05
N GLY A 166 11.75 -5.60 2.33
CA GLY A 166 12.74 -5.46 3.41
C GLY A 166 12.14 -5.72 4.79
N ASP A 167 10.94 -5.19 5.06
CA ASP A 167 10.20 -5.45 6.30
C ASP A 167 9.86 -6.94 6.45
N CYS A 168 9.47 -7.60 5.36
CA CYS A 168 9.29 -9.06 5.38
C CYS A 168 10.58 -9.82 5.69
N TYR A 169 11.72 -9.40 5.12
CA TYR A 169 13.01 -9.99 5.42
C TYR A 169 13.41 -9.79 6.89
N ASP A 170 13.14 -8.62 7.49
CA ASP A 170 13.40 -8.38 8.92
C ASP A 170 12.56 -9.29 9.83
N LEU A 171 11.27 -9.43 9.52
CA LEU A 171 10.39 -10.34 10.25
C LEU A 171 10.88 -11.80 10.16
N LEU A 172 11.47 -12.18 9.02
CA LEU A 172 12.11 -13.48 8.80
C LEU A 172 13.54 -13.59 9.37
N LYS A 173 14.08 -12.53 9.99
CA LYS A 173 15.46 -12.46 10.51
C LYS A 173 16.54 -12.65 9.43
N GLN A 174 16.24 -12.20 8.22
CA GLN A 174 17.16 -12.16 7.09
C GLN A 174 17.77 -10.76 6.96
N ASP A 175 18.56 -10.37 7.95
CA ASP A 175 19.09 -9.00 8.11
C ASP A 175 19.84 -8.49 6.87
N GLU A 176 20.62 -9.36 6.20
CA GLU A 176 21.38 -8.99 5.00
C GLU A 176 20.46 -8.60 3.83
N ASN A 177 19.39 -9.38 3.61
CA ASN A 177 18.42 -9.11 2.55
C ASN A 177 17.61 -7.85 2.85
N ALA A 178 17.20 -7.67 4.12
CA ALA A 178 16.51 -6.47 4.57
C ALA A 178 17.36 -5.21 4.35
N MET A 179 18.65 -5.26 4.71
CA MET A 179 19.56 -4.15 4.49
C MET A 179 19.73 -3.78 3.01
N VAL A 180 19.84 -4.78 2.12
CA VAL A 180 19.94 -4.55 0.68
C VAL A 180 18.70 -3.83 0.15
N ASP A 181 17.52 -4.26 0.57
CA ASP A 181 16.25 -3.67 0.14
C ASP A 181 16.03 -2.26 0.70
N PHE A 182 16.33 -2.02 1.98
CA PHE A 182 16.28 -0.67 2.55
C PHE A 182 17.30 0.26 1.89
N SER A 183 18.49 -0.25 1.54
CA SER A 183 19.47 0.53 0.77
C SER A 183 18.94 0.91 -0.60
N LYS A 184 18.13 0.05 -1.24
CA LYS A 184 17.48 0.34 -2.51
C LYS A 184 16.38 1.38 -2.38
N GLY A 185 15.61 1.40 -1.29
CA GLY A 185 14.62 2.45 -1.04
C GLY A 185 15.24 3.86 -0.96
N ILE A 186 16.47 3.99 -0.44
CA ILE A 186 17.21 5.27 -0.42
C ILE A 186 17.46 5.81 -1.83
N GLU A 187 17.71 4.95 -2.83
CA GLU A 187 17.94 5.38 -4.22
C GLU A 187 16.73 6.11 -4.83
N PHE A 188 15.57 6.04 -4.16
CA PHE A 188 14.30 6.64 -4.57
C PHE A 188 13.79 7.70 -3.58
N ASP A 189 14.69 8.32 -2.80
CA ASP A 189 14.41 9.41 -1.85
C ASP A 189 13.38 9.05 -0.75
N ASP A 190 13.24 7.77 -0.42
CA ASP A 190 12.36 7.32 0.65
C ASP A 190 13.00 7.52 2.03
N ILE A 191 12.45 8.45 2.80
CA ILE A 191 12.92 8.79 4.15
C ILE A 191 12.79 7.59 5.08
N GLU A 192 11.76 6.76 4.92
CA GLU A 192 11.55 5.58 5.75
C GLU A 192 12.64 4.53 5.52
N ALA A 193 12.95 4.27 4.26
CA ALA A 193 14.06 3.42 3.86
C ALA A 193 15.41 3.94 4.40
N CYS A 194 15.57 5.26 4.46
CA CYS A 194 16.80 5.89 4.95
C CYS A 194 17.11 5.55 6.42
N TRP A 195 16.16 5.74 7.34
CA TRP A 195 16.43 5.44 8.75
C TRP A 195 16.57 3.93 9.00
N LYS A 196 15.78 3.09 8.33
CA LYS A 196 15.91 1.62 8.40
C LYS A 196 17.30 1.18 7.91
N SER A 197 17.74 1.66 6.74
CA SER A 197 19.08 1.32 6.21
C SER A 197 20.21 1.75 7.16
N ILE A 198 20.15 2.96 7.72
CA ILE A 198 21.15 3.44 8.69
C ILE A 198 21.20 2.53 9.93
N LEU A 199 20.03 2.12 10.44
CA LEU A 199 19.94 1.22 11.59
C LEU A 199 20.65 -0.12 11.33
N TYR A 200 20.43 -0.74 10.16
CA TYR A 200 21.08 -2.01 9.82
C TYR A 200 22.59 -1.87 9.65
N GLN A 201 23.07 -0.79 9.04
CA GLN A 201 24.50 -0.53 8.93
C GLN A 201 25.17 -0.43 10.31
N ILE A 202 24.51 0.24 11.27
CA ILE A 202 25.01 0.33 12.66
C ILE A 202 25.03 -1.06 13.32
N ILE A 203 23.97 -1.85 13.17
CA ILE A 203 23.89 -3.21 13.71
C ILE A 203 25.01 -4.09 13.14
N GLU A 204 25.27 -4.02 11.84
CA GLU A 204 26.32 -4.81 11.19
C GLU A 204 27.72 -4.46 11.73
N VAL A 205 28.02 -3.17 11.86
CA VAL A 205 29.28 -2.69 12.46
C VAL A 205 29.41 -3.16 13.90
N ALA A 206 28.33 -3.08 14.69
CA ALA A 206 28.33 -3.53 16.07
C ALA A 206 28.58 -5.04 16.19
N LYS A 207 27.96 -5.87 15.33
CA LYS A 207 28.19 -7.32 15.28
C LYS A 207 29.65 -7.65 14.99
N LYS A 208 30.24 -7.02 13.96
CA LYS A 208 31.67 -7.20 13.62
C LYS A 208 32.60 -6.82 14.77
N LEU A 209 32.29 -5.74 15.48
CA LEU A 209 33.07 -5.30 16.63
C LEU A 209 33.01 -6.29 17.80
N ILE A 210 31.82 -6.83 18.09
CA ILE A 210 31.63 -7.84 19.14
C ILE A 210 32.42 -9.12 18.84
N GLU A 211 32.41 -9.58 17.58
CA GLU A 211 33.19 -10.74 17.16
C GLU A 211 34.69 -10.50 17.32
N LEU A 212 35.18 -9.34 16.89
CA LEU A 212 36.58 -8.97 17.04
C LEU A 212 37.02 -8.95 18.51
N ILE A 213 36.24 -8.31 19.39
CA ILE A 213 36.52 -8.27 20.83
C ILE A 213 36.48 -9.68 21.42
N SER A 214 35.49 -10.50 21.04
CA SER A 214 35.35 -11.87 21.53
C SER A 214 36.52 -12.76 21.11
N SER A 215 37.03 -12.58 19.89
CA SER A 215 38.23 -13.30 19.41
C SER A 215 39.48 -12.89 20.18
N ALA A 216 39.69 -11.59 20.40
CA ALA A 216 40.83 -11.07 21.15
C ALA A 216 40.85 -11.56 22.61
N ILE A 217 39.68 -11.70 23.25
CA ILE A 217 39.57 -12.25 24.61
C ILE A 217 39.90 -13.75 24.66
N ARG A 218 39.61 -14.52 23.59
CA ARG A 218 39.91 -15.96 23.56
C ARG A 218 41.39 -16.27 23.32
N GLU A 219 42.09 -15.37 22.64
CA GLU A 219 43.49 -15.54 22.25
C GLU A 219 44.50 -14.98 23.28
N GLY A 220 44.05 -14.16 24.23
CA GLY A 220 44.87 -13.57 25.31
C GLY A 220 44.74 -14.27 26.65
#